data_AF-A0A1Q7RQM1-F1
#
_entry.id   AF-A0A1Q7RQM1-F1
#
_cell.length_a   1.000
_cell.length_b   1.000
_cell.length_c   1.000
_cell.angle_alpha   90.00
_cell.angle_beta   90.00
_cell.angle_gamma   90.00
#
_symmetry.space_group_name_H-M   'P 1'
#
loop_
_entity.id
_entity.type
_entity.pdbx_description
1 polymer ?
#
loop_
_entity_poly.entity_id
_entity_poly.type
_entity_poly.pdbx_seq_one_letter_code
_entity_poly.pdbx_strand_id
1 'polypeptide(L)' 'MTPPRARKVVLLLAVIVALVLVSGAYLLYAPRSVPEGQPALVHLAAGNLGTLRDDFNAAAAGTRLLVLLSPT' A
#
# COMPACT_ATOMS: atom_id res chain seq x y z
N MET A 1 8.64 -35.69 24.45
CA MET A 1 7.27 -35.26 24.82
C MET A 1 6.58 -34.67 23.61
N THR A 2 5.73 -35.44 22.94
CA THR A 2 4.89 -34.92 21.84
C THR A 2 3.84 -33.97 22.43
N PRO A 3 3.70 -32.73 21.94
CA PRO A 3 2.69 -31.83 22.45
C PRO A 3 1.30 -32.46 22.24
N PRO A 4 0.37 -32.31 23.20
CA PRO A 4 -0.96 -32.89 23.10
C PRO A 4 -1.61 -32.41 21.80
N ARG A 5 -2.38 -33.28 21.13
CA ARG A 5 -2.96 -33.00 19.80
C ARG A 5 -3.64 -31.62 19.74
N ALA A 6 -4.30 -31.20 20.82
CA ALA A 6 -4.90 -29.89 20.97
C ALA A 6 -3.90 -28.72 20.81
N ARG A 7 -2.70 -28.80 21.41
CA ARG A 7 -1.67 -27.74 21.29
C ARG A 7 -1.16 -27.61 19.85
N LYS A 8 -1.03 -28.73 19.13
CA LYS A 8 -0.66 -28.71 17.70
C LYS A 8 -1.74 -28.06 16.84
N VAL A 9 -3.01 -28.37 17.11
CA VAL A 9 -4.15 -27.77 16.40
C VAL A 9 -4.23 -26.27 16.66
N VAL A 10 -4.09 -25.83 17.92
CA VAL A 10 -4.10 -24.40 18.28
C VAL A 10 -2.95 -23.65 17.59
N LEU A 11 -1.73 -24.22 17.58
CA LEU A 11 -0.59 -23.62 16.88
C LEU A 11 -0.84 -23.50 15.38
N LEU A 12 -1.39 -24.54 14.76
CA LEU A 12 -1.69 -24.54 13.33
C LEU A 12 -2.74 -23.49 12.98
N LEU A 13 -3.78 -23.35 13.81
CA LEU A 13 -4.80 -22.32 13.65
C LEU A 13 -4.22 -20.91 13.76
N ALA A 14 -3.35 -20.68 14.75
CA ALA A 14 -2.68 -19.40 14.96
C ALA A 14 -1.81 -19.02 13.75
N VAL A 15 -1.08 -19.98 13.18
CA VAL A 15 -0.28 -19.77 11.96
C VAL A 15 -1.18 -19.39 10.78
N ILE A 16 -2.30 -20.09 10.58
CA ILE A 16 -3.24 -19.79 9.50
C ILE A 16 -3.79 -18.37 9.65
N VAL A 17 -4.24 -17.99 10.85
CA VAL A 17 -4.75 -16.64 11.12
C VAL A 17 -3.69 -15.58 10.85
N ALA A 18 -2.45 -15.80 11.31
CA ALA A 18 -1.35 -14.89 11.04
C ALA A 18 -1.10 -14.73 9.54
N LEU A 19 -1.12 -15.83 8.78
CA LEU A 19 -0.93 -15.82 7.33
C LEU A 19 -2.03 -15.02 6.62
N VAL A 20 -3.29 -15.24 6.98
CA VAL A 20 -4.44 -14.50 6.44
C VAL A 20 -4.32 -13.01 6.72
N LEU A 21 -3.95 -12.62 7.94
CA LEU A 21 -3.78 -11.21 8.31
C LEU A 21 -2.63 -10.56 7.54
N VAL A 22 -1.49 -11.23 7.44
CA VAL A 22 -0.32 -10.72 6.70
C VAL A 22 -0.64 -10.59 5.21
N SER A 23 -1.28 -11.60 4.60
CA SER A 23 -1.69 -11.55 3.20
C SER A 23 -2.73 -10.46 2.94
N GLY A 24 -3.72 -10.30 3.82
CA GLY A 24 -4.73 -9.25 3.72
C GLY A 24 -4.10 -7.86 3.80
N ALA A 25 -3.20 -7.64 4.77
CA ALA A 25 -2.46 -6.39 4.89
C ALA A 25 -1.59 -6.13 3.64
N TYR A 26 -0.90 -7.14 3.12
CA TYR A 26 -0.12 -7.01 1.90
C TYR A 26 -1.00 -6.60 0.71
N LEU A 27 -2.15 -7.25 0.50
CA LEU A 27 -3.04 -6.89 -0.61
C LEU A 27 -3.63 -5.48 -0.51
N LEU A 28 -3.83 -4.98 0.71
CA LEU A 28 -4.41 -3.65 0.94
C LEU A 28 -3.36 -2.52 0.89
N TYR A 29 -2.13 -2.79 1.33
CA TYR A 29 -1.11 -1.76 1.54
C TYR A 29 0.15 -1.93 0.69
N ALA A 30 0.28 -3.01 -0.09
CA ALA A 30 1.43 -3.18 -0.98
C ALA A 30 1.47 -2.03 -2.00
N PRO A 31 2.65 -1.42 -2.23
CA PRO A 31 2.83 -0.46 -3.30
C PRO A 31 2.41 -1.08 -4.62
N ARG A 32 1.54 -0.39 -5.38
CA ARG A 32 1.22 -0.84 -6.74
C ARG A 32 2.46 -0.68 -7.61
N SER A 33 2.78 -1.71 -8.40
CA SER A 33 3.90 -1.64 -9.35
C SER A 33 3.70 -0.47 -10.30
N VAL A 34 4.68 0.41 -10.34
CA VAL A 34 4.84 1.45 -11.35
C VAL A 34 5.95 1.03 -12.32
N PRO A 35 5.89 1.46 -13.59
CA PRO A 35 6.98 1.24 -14.54
C PRO A 35 8.33 1.72 -14.00
N GLU A 36 9.42 1.10 -14.44
CA GLU A 36 10.76 1.51 -14.03
C GLU A 36 11.03 2.99 -14.37
N GLY A 37 11.60 3.73 -13.41
CA GLY A 37 11.86 5.17 -13.53
C GLY A 37 10.66 6.07 -13.18
N GLN A 38 9.48 5.50 -12.88
CA GLN A 38 8.33 6.27 -12.43
C GLN A 38 8.22 6.28 -10.90
N PRO A 39 8.06 7.45 -10.25
CA PRO A 39 7.75 7.49 -8.83
C PRO A 39 6.36 6.89 -8.55
N ALA A 40 6.20 6.29 -7.37
CA ALA A 40 4.93 5.68 -6.97
C ALA A 40 3.78 6.71 -7.00
N LEU A 41 2.60 6.27 -7.43
CA LEU A 41 1.40 7.10 -7.37
C LEU A 41 1.03 7.37 -5.90
N VAL A 42 0.68 8.62 -5.62
CA VAL A 42 0.32 9.07 -4.26
C VAL A 42 -1.19 9.23 -4.16
N HIS A 43 -1.76 8.73 -3.06
CA HIS A 43 -3.17 8.94 -2.77
C HIS A 43 -3.41 10.41 -2.39
N LEU A 44 -4.27 11.11 -3.12
CA LEU A 44 -4.61 12.49 -2.80
C LEU A 44 -5.49 12.55 -1.55
N ALA A 45 -5.10 13.39 -0.58
CA ALA A 45 -5.79 13.57 0.70
C ALA A 45 -5.64 15.01 1.18
N ALA A 46 -6.49 15.47 2.11
CA ALA A 46 -6.43 16.84 2.62
C ALA A 46 -5.05 17.25 3.15
N GLY A 47 -4.31 16.29 3.73
CA GLY A 47 -2.97 16.52 4.29
C GLY A 47 -1.85 16.72 3.26
N ASN A 48 -2.04 16.41 1.98
CA ASN A 48 -0.98 16.51 0.96
C ASN A 48 -1.32 17.44 -0.22
N LEU A 49 -2.43 18.20 -0.13
CA LEU A 49 -2.80 19.19 -1.15
C LEU A 49 -1.76 20.32 -1.28
N GLY A 50 -1.13 20.72 -0.17
CA GLY A 50 -0.08 21.75 -0.17
C GLY A 50 1.13 21.32 -1.00
N THR A 51 1.64 20.12 -0.75
CA THR A 51 2.75 19.53 -1.50
C THR A 51 2.44 19.42 -2.99
N LEU A 52 1.25 18.92 -3.35
CA LEU A 52 0.82 18.86 -4.75
C LEU A 52 0.85 20.23 -5.43
N ARG A 53 0.33 21.26 -4.76
CA ARG A 53 0.31 22.63 -5.29
C ARG A 53 1.72 23.16 -5.49
N ASP A 54 2.59 22.96 -4.51
CA ASP A 54 3.94 23.50 -4.53
C ASP A 54 4.78 22.81 -5.62
N ASP A 55 4.68 21.49 -5.76
CA ASP A 55 5.34 20.71 -6.83
C ASP A 55 4.84 21.12 -8.22
N PHE A 56 3.52 21.27 -8.38
CA PHE A 56 2.91 21.71 -9.63
C PHE A 56 3.37 23.12 -10.02
N ASN A 57 3.48 24.03 -9.05
CA ASN A 57 3.93 25.40 -9.29
C ASN A 57 5.44 25.50 -9.52
N ALA A 58 6.25 24.62 -8.94
CA ALA A 58 7.69 24.58 -9.19
C ALA A 58 8.02 24.21 -10.65
N ALA A 59 7.19 23.40 -11.30
CA ALA A 59 7.32 23.03 -12.71
C ALA A 59 6.90 24.15 -13.70
N ALA A 60 6.97 25.42 -13.28
CA ALA A 60 6.34 26.51 -14.00
C ALA A 60 6.91 26.80 -15.39
N ALA A 61 8.18 26.44 -15.62
CA ALA A 61 8.91 26.70 -16.85
C ALA A 61 8.52 25.77 -18.03
N GLY A 62 7.64 24.78 -17.81
CA GLY A 62 7.22 23.82 -18.84
C GLY A 62 5.72 23.52 -18.84
N THR A 63 5.30 22.65 -19.76
CA THR A 63 3.93 22.12 -19.79
C THR A 63 3.67 21.24 -18.59
N ARG A 64 2.56 21.47 -17.89
CA ARG A 64 2.17 20.76 -16.67
C ARG A 64 0.99 19.86 -16.94
N LEU A 65 1.06 18.61 -16.49
CA LEU A 65 -0.03 17.65 -16.57
C LEU A 65 -0.36 17.18 -15.15
N LEU A 66 -1.65 17.23 -14.81
CA LEU A 66 -2.18 16.67 -13.57
C LEU A 66 -3.12 15.53 -13.92
N VAL A 67 -2.81 14.32 -13.43
CA VAL A 67 -3.63 13.13 -13.65
C VAL A 67 -4.25 12.72 -12.33
N LEU A 68 -5.58 12.73 -12.28
CA LEU A 68 -6.36 12.28 -11.11
C LEU A 68 -7.05 10.98 -11.48
N LEU A 69 -6.72 9.92 -10.75
CA LEU A 69 -7.29 8.59 -10.94
C LEU A 69 -8.28 8.33 -9.80
N SER A 70 -9.53 7.99 -10.14
CA SER A 70 -10.47 7.50 -9.13
C SER A 70 -10.16 6.04 -8.80
N PRO A 71 -10.27 5.62 -7.53
CA PRO A 71 -10.29 4.20 -7.20
C PRO A 71 -11.43 3.51 -7.98
N THR A 72 -11.11 2.43 -8.70
CA THR A 72 -12.07 1.55 -9.39
C THR A 72 -12.61 0.49 -8.44
#